data_AF-A0AAE4U9H8-F1
#
_entry.id   AF-A0AAE4U9H8-F1
#
_cell.length_a   1.000
_cell.length_b   1.000
_cell.length_c   1.000
_cell.angle_alpha   90.00
_cell.angle_beta   90.00
_cell.angle_gamma   90.00
#
_symmetry.space_group_name_H-M   'P 1'
#
loop_
_entity.id
_entity.type
_entity.pdbx_description
1 polymer ?
#
loop_
_entity_poly.entity_id
_entity_poly.type
_entity_poly.pdbx_seq_one_letter_code
_entity_poly.pdbx_strand_id
1 'polypeptide(L)'
;MPVRTRSLTALDAARARRKPRPATPPPTYSQAELRERRRKHLPVTYDGRFDLTEEIRAIVGPLADRIATDPHPLTFAVQVDDVVVAVAGSVRTLAVLLAEREARRRCQNVPIGNRGQAVRALVALADKPADPEITDDDIRSGRWAAILTEHAATYSADLADYLAHAIPPGQTRGLLSVSEHTEDALREIDTAATNLARRLSYVENLREQTNDTGTSSTEAEAARQTLADLGITP
;
A
#
# COMPACT_ATOMS: atom_id res chain seq x y z
N MET A 1 -4.02 74.92 -7.66
CA MET A 1 -3.75 73.61 -8.30
C MET A 1 -4.59 72.54 -7.63
N PRO A 2 -5.58 71.92 -8.29
CA PRO A 2 -6.45 70.95 -7.65
C PRO A 2 -5.82 69.55 -7.65
N VAL A 3 -5.69 68.97 -6.46
CA VAL A 3 -5.27 67.59 -6.23
C VAL A 3 -6.41 66.67 -6.68
N ARG A 4 -6.17 65.87 -7.72
CA ARG A 4 -7.08 64.80 -8.16
C ARG A 4 -6.99 63.63 -7.18
N THR A 5 -7.99 63.51 -6.31
CA THR A 5 -8.24 62.31 -5.51
C THR A 5 -8.63 61.17 -6.46
N ARG A 6 -7.73 60.19 -6.65
CA ARG A 6 -8.04 58.95 -7.38
C ARG A 6 -8.99 58.10 -6.52
N SER A 7 -10.24 57.96 -6.98
CA SER A 7 -11.27 57.14 -6.35
C SER A 7 -10.89 55.65 -6.33
N LEU A 8 -10.48 55.16 -5.15
CA LEU A 8 -10.41 53.74 -4.80
C LEU A 8 -11.82 53.22 -4.47
N THR A 9 -12.72 53.15 -5.45
CA THR A 9 -14.12 52.72 -5.16
C THR A 9 -14.69 51.68 -6.11
N ALA A 10 -14.05 51.38 -7.25
CA ALA A 10 -14.55 50.38 -8.19
C ALA A 10 -13.96 48.97 -7.96
N LEU A 11 -12.67 48.86 -7.63
CA LEU A 11 -11.99 47.57 -7.43
C LEU A 11 -12.35 46.91 -6.09
N ASP A 12 -12.53 47.70 -5.02
CA ASP A 12 -12.98 47.17 -3.72
C ASP A 12 -14.44 46.72 -3.74
N ALA A 13 -15.31 47.45 -4.47
CA ALA A 13 -16.70 47.07 -4.64
C ALA A 13 -16.88 45.80 -5.49
N ALA A 14 -15.99 45.54 -6.45
CA ALA A 14 -15.98 44.31 -7.24
C ALA A 14 -15.53 43.08 -6.42
N ARG A 15 -14.62 43.27 -5.46
CA ARG A 15 -14.17 42.20 -4.54
C ARG A 15 -15.24 41.84 -3.51
N ALA A 16 -16.00 42.83 -3.05
CA ALA A 16 -17.09 42.66 -2.08
C ALA A 16 -18.34 41.91 -2.61
N ARG A 17 -18.48 41.75 -3.93
CA ARG A 17 -19.65 41.10 -4.57
C ARG A 17 -19.42 39.64 -4.98
N ARG A 18 -18.23 39.08 -4.77
CA ARG A 18 -18.02 37.63 -4.93
C ARG A 18 -18.65 36.93 -3.73
N LYS A 19 -19.90 36.47 -3.90
CA LYS A 19 -20.46 35.44 -3.01
C LYS A 19 -19.42 34.32 -2.90
N PRO A 20 -18.99 33.91 -1.69
CA PRO A 20 -18.08 32.78 -1.55
C PRO A 20 -18.72 31.61 -2.27
N ARG A 21 -17.99 31.04 -3.25
CA ARG A 21 -18.41 29.81 -3.91
C ARG A 21 -18.64 28.80 -2.78
N PRO A 22 -19.82 28.17 -2.69
CA PRO A 22 -20.02 27.12 -1.69
C PRO A 22 -18.88 26.13 -1.89
N ALA A 23 -18.11 25.90 -0.84
CA ALA A 23 -17.01 24.95 -0.88
C ALA A 23 -17.63 23.60 -1.25
N THR A 24 -17.31 23.10 -2.46
CA THR A 24 -17.69 21.74 -2.82
C THR A 24 -17.10 20.82 -1.76
N PRO A 25 -17.90 19.96 -1.10
CA PRO A 25 -17.37 19.03 -0.14
C PRO A 25 -16.28 18.20 -0.84
N PRO A 26 -15.14 17.95 -0.17
CA PRO A 26 -14.08 17.14 -0.77
C PRO A 26 -14.65 15.78 -1.20
N PRO A 27 -14.20 15.24 -2.34
CA PRO A 27 -14.66 13.93 -2.80
C PRO A 27 -14.34 12.88 -1.74
N THR A 28 -15.32 12.02 -1.46
CA THR A 28 -15.13 10.86 -0.60
C THR A 28 -14.72 9.68 -1.46
N TYR A 29 -13.61 9.06 -1.13
CA TYR A 29 -13.07 7.91 -1.84
C TYR A 29 -13.31 6.63 -1.04
N SER A 30 -13.61 5.55 -1.73
CA SER A 30 -13.54 4.19 -1.20
C SER A 30 -12.09 3.77 -0.96
N GLN A 31 -11.88 2.75 -0.12
CA GLN A 31 -10.54 2.24 0.18
C GLN A 31 -9.80 1.72 -1.08
N ALA A 32 -10.53 1.10 -2.01
CA ALA A 32 -9.98 0.67 -3.29
C ALA A 32 -9.50 1.86 -4.16
N GLU A 33 -10.26 2.96 -4.19
CA GLU A 33 -9.84 4.18 -4.89
C GLU A 33 -8.65 4.85 -4.20
N LEU A 34 -8.61 4.85 -2.86
CA LEU A 34 -7.47 5.36 -2.10
C LEU A 34 -6.19 4.56 -2.38
N ARG A 35 -6.28 3.22 -2.46
CA ARG A 35 -5.18 2.36 -2.88
C ARG A 35 -4.65 2.71 -4.26
N GLU A 36 -5.56 2.86 -5.24
CA GLU A 36 -5.18 3.22 -6.61
C GLU A 36 -4.53 4.61 -6.68
N ARG A 37 -5.02 5.57 -5.90
CA ARG A 37 -4.41 6.89 -5.78
C ARG A 37 -3.02 6.83 -5.16
N ARG A 38 -2.85 6.06 -4.08
CA ARG A 38 -1.55 5.84 -3.41
C ARG A 38 -0.52 5.28 -4.38
N ARG A 39 -0.88 4.28 -5.19
CA ARG A 39 -0.01 3.69 -6.23
C ARG A 39 0.37 4.68 -7.33
N LYS A 40 -0.46 5.70 -7.57
CA LYS A 40 -0.17 6.83 -8.48
C LYS A 40 0.58 7.98 -7.80
N HIS A 41 1.04 7.79 -6.56
CA HIS A 41 1.65 8.83 -5.72
C HIS A 41 0.77 10.09 -5.56
N LEU A 42 -0.55 9.94 -5.67
CA LEU A 42 -1.48 11.03 -5.42
C LEU A 42 -1.76 11.11 -3.91
N PRO A 43 -1.91 12.32 -3.34
CA PRO A 43 -2.20 12.46 -1.91
C PRO A 43 -3.46 11.71 -1.49
N VAL A 44 -3.35 11.00 -0.37
CA VAL A 44 -4.43 10.24 0.28
C VAL A 44 -4.64 10.75 1.70
N THR A 45 -5.89 10.73 2.15
CA THR A 45 -6.23 10.98 3.55
C THR A 45 -7.10 9.83 4.02
N TYR A 46 -6.57 9.06 4.98
CA TYR A 46 -7.31 8.00 5.63
C TYR A 46 -8.09 8.55 6.82
N ASP A 47 -9.26 7.96 7.08
CA ASP A 47 -10.13 8.24 8.20
C ASP A 47 -10.48 6.94 8.93
N GLY A 48 -11.42 7.01 9.89
CA GLY A 48 -11.83 5.86 10.69
C GLY A 48 -12.54 4.72 9.95
N ARG A 49 -12.77 4.85 8.64
CA ARG A 49 -13.32 3.77 7.80
C ARG A 49 -12.22 2.92 7.18
N PHE A 50 -10.96 3.30 7.33
CA PHE A 50 -9.83 2.54 6.82
C PHE A 50 -9.69 1.22 7.59
N ASP A 51 -9.65 0.10 6.88
CA ASP A 51 -9.39 -1.22 7.45
C ASP A 51 -8.08 -1.77 6.90
N LEU A 52 -7.07 -1.87 7.77
CA LEU A 52 -5.76 -2.40 7.43
C LEU A 52 -5.83 -3.87 7.01
N THR A 53 -6.69 -4.66 7.67
CA THR A 53 -6.88 -6.09 7.37
C THR A 53 -7.35 -6.28 5.94
N GLU A 54 -8.40 -5.56 5.55
CA GLU A 54 -8.94 -5.60 4.19
C GLU A 54 -7.95 -5.00 3.19
N GLU A 55 -7.15 -4.01 3.60
CA GLU A 55 -6.10 -3.43 2.74
C GLU A 55 -5.04 -4.47 2.39
N ILE A 56 -4.48 -5.15 3.39
CA ILE A 56 -3.48 -6.19 3.19
C ILE A 56 -4.07 -7.33 2.37
N ARG A 57 -5.24 -7.86 2.76
CA ARG A 57 -5.92 -8.95 2.04
C ARG A 57 -6.10 -8.61 0.56
N ALA A 58 -6.57 -7.41 0.26
CA ALA A 58 -6.82 -7.00 -1.13
C ALA A 58 -5.53 -6.80 -1.95
N ILE A 59 -4.39 -6.56 -1.31
CA ILE A 59 -3.09 -6.45 -1.97
C ILE A 59 -2.47 -7.83 -2.20
N VAL A 60 -2.40 -8.66 -1.14
CA VAL A 60 -1.63 -9.92 -1.19
C VAL A 60 -2.45 -11.12 -1.65
N GLY A 61 -3.77 -11.13 -1.40
CA GLY A 61 -4.66 -12.26 -1.71
C GLY A 61 -4.59 -12.68 -3.19
N PRO A 62 -4.82 -11.77 -4.15
CA PRO A 62 -4.75 -12.11 -5.57
C PRO A 62 -3.36 -12.62 -6.03
N LEU A 63 -2.29 -12.23 -5.35
CA LEU A 63 -0.94 -12.70 -5.66
C LEU A 63 -0.70 -14.12 -5.13
N ALA A 64 -1.17 -14.39 -3.91
CA ALA A 64 -1.10 -15.72 -3.31
C ALA A 64 -1.91 -16.74 -4.10
N ASP A 65 -3.12 -16.39 -4.53
CA ASP A 65 -3.96 -17.26 -5.36
C ASP A 65 -3.25 -17.63 -6.67
N ARG A 66 -2.63 -16.64 -7.35
CA ARG A 66 -1.87 -16.87 -8.58
C ARG A 66 -0.67 -17.78 -8.35
N ILE A 67 0.11 -17.52 -7.30
CA ILE A 67 1.28 -18.35 -6.95
C ILE A 67 0.88 -19.78 -6.63
N ALA A 68 -0.21 -19.99 -5.88
CA ALA A 68 -0.69 -21.31 -5.51
C ALA A 68 -1.13 -22.15 -6.72
N THR A 69 -1.64 -21.49 -7.77
CA THR A 69 -2.00 -22.15 -9.04
C THR A 69 -0.82 -22.33 -9.99
N ASP A 70 0.34 -21.73 -9.71
CA ASP A 70 1.52 -21.84 -10.56
C ASP A 70 2.13 -23.25 -10.48
N PRO A 71 2.58 -23.85 -11.60
CA PRO A 71 3.26 -25.15 -11.57
C PRO A 71 4.57 -25.16 -10.74
N HIS A 72 5.20 -24.01 -10.52
CA HIS A 72 6.45 -23.87 -9.79
C HIS A 72 6.39 -22.72 -8.76
N PRO A 73 5.57 -22.82 -7.69
CA PRO A 73 5.33 -21.72 -6.77
C PRO A 73 6.60 -21.17 -6.10
N LEU A 74 7.55 -22.06 -5.79
CA LEU A 74 8.81 -21.68 -5.11
C LEU A 74 9.75 -20.84 -5.97
N THR A 75 9.48 -20.68 -7.27
CA THR A 75 10.26 -19.74 -8.11
C THR A 75 10.03 -18.27 -7.74
N PHE A 76 8.98 -17.99 -6.95
CA PHE A 76 8.63 -16.67 -6.45
C PHE A 76 9.00 -16.45 -4.97
N ALA A 77 9.67 -17.41 -4.31
CA ALA A 77 9.92 -17.37 -2.87
C ALA A 77 10.60 -16.07 -2.41
N VAL A 78 11.62 -15.61 -3.14
CA VAL A 78 12.32 -14.35 -2.84
C VAL A 78 11.38 -13.14 -2.90
N GLN A 79 10.50 -13.08 -3.91
CA GLN A 79 9.55 -11.97 -4.02
C GLN A 79 8.43 -12.06 -2.99
N VAL A 80 8.08 -13.27 -2.54
CA VAL A 80 7.16 -13.46 -1.40
C VAL A 80 7.82 -12.95 -0.12
N ASP A 81 9.10 -13.28 0.12
CA ASP A 81 9.86 -12.77 1.26
C ASP A 81 9.93 -11.24 1.27
N ASP A 82 10.14 -10.61 0.12
CA ASP A 82 10.11 -9.14 -0.01
C ASP A 82 8.76 -8.55 0.44
N VAL A 83 7.65 -9.19 0.07
CA VAL A 83 6.30 -8.79 0.50
C VAL A 83 6.12 -9.01 2.00
N VAL A 84 6.57 -10.15 2.54
CA VAL A 84 6.51 -10.45 3.97
C VAL A 84 7.26 -9.41 4.78
N VAL A 85 8.49 -9.06 4.35
CA VAL A 85 9.31 -8.02 4.99
C VAL A 85 8.63 -6.65 4.93
N ALA A 86 8.03 -6.28 3.78
CA ALA A 86 7.33 -5.01 3.63
C ALA A 86 6.09 -4.94 4.54
N VAL A 87 5.30 -6.02 4.64
CA VAL A 87 4.13 -6.07 5.53
C VAL A 87 4.56 -6.02 7.00
N ALA A 88 5.53 -6.84 7.41
CA ALA A 88 6.04 -6.85 8.78
C ALA A 88 6.65 -5.48 9.17
N GLY A 89 7.43 -4.87 8.27
CA GLY A 89 7.96 -3.52 8.44
C GLY A 89 6.88 -2.45 8.60
N SER A 90 5.84 -2.52 7.78
CA SER A 90 4.69 -1.63 7.87
C SER A 90 3.93 -1.80 9.19
N VAL A 91 3.65 -3.04 9.60
CA VAL A 91 2.97 -3.34 10.86
C VAL A 91 3.78 -2.85 12.06
N ARG A 92 5.11 -3.03 12.06
CA ARG A 92 5.99 -2.46 13.10
C ARG A 92 5.92 -0.94 13.15
N THR A 93 5.96 -0.26 12.00
CA THR A 93 5.83 1.20 11.93
C THR A 93 4.50 1.67 12.52
N LEU A 94 3.40 1.02 12.15
CA LEU A 94 2.06 1.36 12.64
C LEU A 94 1.90 1.06 14.14
N ALA A 95 2.47 -0.05 14.62
CA ALA A 95 2.48 -0.39 16.05
C ALA A 95 3.24 0.67 16.87
N VAL A 96 4.35 1.21 16.36
CA VAL A 96 5.07 2.33 17.00
C VAL A 96 4.20 3.57 17.09
N LEU A 97 3.45 3.93 16.05
CA LEU A 97 2.52 5.08 16.10
C LEU A 97 1.43 4.90 17.17
N LEU A 98 0.89 3.69 17.30
CA LEU A 98 -0.09 3.36 18.33
C LEU A 98 0.52 3.41 19.73
N ALA A 99 1.73 2.88 19.91
CA ALA A 99 2.48 2.96 21.15
C ALA A 99 2.78 4.43 21.54
N GLU A 100 3.11 5.28 20.57
CA GLU A 100 3.31 6.71 20.81
C GLU A 100 2.02 7.41 21.24
N ARG A 101 0.88 7.11 20.59
CA ARG A 101 -0.44 7.62 20.98
C ARG A 101 -0.74 7.26 22.44
N GLU A 102 -0.52 6.01 22.79
CA GLU A 102 -0.74 5.50 24.15
C GLU A 102 0.18 6.16 25.17
N ALA A 103 1.47 6.24 24.86
CA ALA A 103 2.47 6.88 25.71
C ALA A 103 2.13 8.36 25.96
N ARG A 104 1.70 9.10 24.93
CA ARG A 104 1.26 10.49 25.07
C ARG A 104 0.05 10.61 25.99
N ARG A 105 -0.91 9.68 25.90
CA ARG A 105 -2.08 9.62 26.79
C ARG A 105 -1.68 9.38 28.25
N ARG A 106 -0.81 8.41 28.51
CA ARG A 106 -0.32 8.09 29.87
C ARG A 106 0.51 9.23 30.48
N CYS A 107 1.24 9.98 29.65
CA CYS A 107 2.11 11.07 30.08
C CYS A 107 1.42 12.45 30.18
N GLN A 108 0.09 12.53 30.10
CA GLN A 108 -0.64 13.82 30.18
C GLN A 108 -0.33 14.60 31.45
N ASN A 109 -0.21 13.90 32.59
CA ASN A 109 0.05 14.51 33.90
C ASN A 109 1.56 14.64 34.23
N VAL A 110 2.45 14.17 33.36
CA VAL A 110 3.89 14.33 33.56
C VAL A 110 4.27 15.80 33.31
N PRO A 111 5.14 16.40 34.14
CA PRO A 111 5.65 17.75 33.92
C PRO A 111 6.22 17.94 32.51
N ILE A 112 5.97 19.09 31.89
CA ILE A 112 6.31 19.35 30.47
C ILE A 112 7.79 19.07 30.18
N GLY A 113 8.71 19.46 31.08
CA GLY A 113 10.15 19.23 30.93
C GLY A 113 10.55 17.76 30.83
N ASN A 114 9.79 16.85 31.45
CA ASN A 114 10.08 15.41 31.47
C ASN A 114 9.21 14.61 30.49
N ARG A 115 8.14 15.21 29.95
CA ARG A 115 7.13 14.52 29.15
C ARG A 115 7.72 13.84 27.91
N GLY A 116 8.60 14.54 27.18
CA GLY A 116 9.22 13.97 25.98
C GLY A 116 10.08 12.74 26.29
N GLN A 117 10.84 12.77 27.40
CA GLN A 117 11.64 11.63 27.84
C GLN A 117 10.76 10.47 28.31
N ALA A 118 9.70 10.75 29.07
CA ALA A 118 8.76 9.74 29.53
C ALA A 118 8.04 9.03 28.37
N VAL A 119 7.59 9.80 27.36
CA VAL A 119 6.98 9.21 26.14
C VAL A 119 7.96 8.29 25.42
N ARG A 120 9.20 8.74 25.18
CA ARG A 120 10.22 7.89 24.52
C ARG A 120 10.52 6.62 25.31
N ALA A 121 10.61 6.71 26.64
CA ALA A 121 10.84 5.55 27.49
C ALA A 121 9.68 4.54 27.41
N LEU A 122 8.43 5.01 27.44
CA LEU A 122 7.26 4.14 27.29
C LEU A 122 7.19 3.47 25.91
N VAL A 123 7.51 4.20 24.84
CA VAL A 123 7.55 3.64 23.48
C VAL A 123 8.66 2.60 23.34
N ALA A 124 9.84 2.85 23.94
CA ALA A 124 10.94 1.89 23.94
C ALA A 124 10.62 0.59 24.70
N LEU A 125 9.71 0.65 25.67
CA LEU A 125 9.20 -0.50 26.42
C LEU A 125 7.99 -1.18 25.77
N ALA A 126 7.43 -0.61 24.71
CA ALA A 126 6.29 -1.21 24.03
C ALA A 126 6.72 -2.51 23.32
N ASP A 127 5.85 -3.51 23.39
CA ASP A 127 6.08 -4.79 22.73
C ASP A 127 6.20 -4.59 21.23
N LYS A 128 7.23 -5.19 20.65
CA LYS A 128 7.44 -5.18 19.20
C LYS A 128 6.66 -6.33 18.58
N PRO A 129 5.88 -6.10 17.52
CA PRO A 129 5.25 -7.18 16.77
C PRO A 129 6.33 -8.17 16.32
N ALA A 130 6.10 -9.46 16.59
CA ALA A 130 6.96 -10.52 16.07
C ALA A 130 6.74 -10.68 14.57
N ASP A 131 7.81 -10.98 13.85
CA ASP A 131 7.75 -11.15 12.40
C ASP A 131 7.00 -12.46 12.08
N PRO A 132 6.07 -12.46 11.10
CA PRO A 132 5.36 -13.66 10.73
C PRO A 132 6.32 -14.67 10.10
N GLU A 133 6.24 -15.92 10.54
CA GLU A 133 6.99 -17.03 9.96
C GLU A 133 6.22 -17.60 8.76
N ILE A 134 6.86 -17.65 7.59
CA ILE A 134 6.30 -18.19 6.35
C ILE A 134 7.18 -19.35 5.90
N THR A 135 6.56 -20.51 5.68
CA THR A 135 7.24 -21.72 5.21
C THR A 135 7.04 -21.93 3.71
N ASP A 136 7.85 -22.79 3.10
CA ASP A 136 7.67 -23.22 1.70
C ASP A 136 6.27 -23.80 1.43
N ASP A 137 5.66 -24.47 2.42
CA ASP A 137 4.32 -25.03 2.29
C ASP A 137 3.25 -23.92 2.29
N ASP A 138 3.46 -22.87 3.07
CA ASP A 138 2.60 -21.68 3.05
C ASP A 138 2.67 -20.98 1.69
N ILE A 139 3.86 -20.93 1.06
CA ILE A 139 4.05 -20.38 -0.29
C ILE A 139 3.30 -21.22 -1.32
N ARG A 140 3.47 -22.55 -1.31
CA ARG A 140 2.81 -23.46 -2.26
C ARG A 140 1.29 -23.43 -2.15
N SER A 141 0.77 -23.36 -0.92
CA SER A 141 -0.67 -23.34 -0.66
C SER A 141 -1.33 -21.97 -0.82
N GLY A 142 -0.52 -20.89 -0.90
CA GLY A 142 -1.02 -19.52 -0.87
C GLY A 142 -1.44 -19.03 0.53
N ARG A 143 -1.27 -19.87 1.57
CA ARG A 143 -1.65 -19.56 2.95
C ARG A 143 -0.90 -18.35 3.53
N TRP A 144 0.27 -18.02 3.00
CA TRP A 144 1.04 -16.85 3.41
C TRP A 144 0.24 -15.54 3.37
N ALA A 145 -0.70 -15.37 2.44
CA ALA A 145 -1.57 -14.19 2.41
C ALA A 145 -2.50 -14.10 3.63
N ALA A 146 -3.02 -15.23 4.11
CA ALA A 146 -3.85 -15.29 5.31
C ALA A 146 -3.01 -14.95 6.56
N ILE A 147 -1.80 -15.50 6.67
CA ILE A 147 -0.87 -15.21 7.78
C ILE A 147 -0.56 -13.71 7.87
N LEU A 148 -0.25 -13.08 6.73
CA LEU A 148 0.02 -11.64 6.68
C LEU A 148 -1.22 -10.79 7.01
N THR A 149 -2.41 -11.23 6.57
CA THR A 149 -3.67 -10.57 6.88
C THR A 149 -3.99 -10.64 8.37
N GLU A 150 -3.82 -11.81 8.99
CA GLU A 150 -4.00 -12.03 10.43
C GLU A 150 -2.99 -11.22 11.26
N HIS A 151 -1.74 -11.16 10.82
CA HIS A 151 -0.70 -10.35 11.46
C HIS A 151 -1.12 -8.86 11.51
N ALA A 152 -1.63 -8.33 10.41
CA ALA A 152 -2.11 -6.95 10.32
C ALA A 152 -3.42 -6.70 11.10
N ALA A 153 -4.30 -7.70 11.21
CA ALA A 153 -5.59 -7.60 11.90
C ALA A 153 -5.43 -7.18 13.37
N THR A 154 -4.32 -7.56 14.00
CA THR A 154 -3.98 -7.19 15.39
C THR A 154 -4.05 -5.68 15.65
N TYR A 155 -3.77 -4.85 14.64
CA TYR A 155 -3.66 -3.39 14.78
C TYR A 155 -4.74 -2.62 14.02
N SER A 156 -5.60 -3.29 13.24
CA SER A 156 -6.52 -2.63 12.31
C SER A 156 -7.51 -1.70 13.03
N ALA A 157 -8.17 -2.19 14.08
CA ALA A 157 -9.19 -1.42 14.80
C ALA A 157 -8.60 -0.18 15.52
N ASP A 158 -7.46 -0.35 16.20
CA ASP A 158 -6.79 0.74 16.91
C ASP A 158 -6.26 1.81 15.95
N LEU A 159 -5.78 1.39 14.77
CA LEU A 159 -5.35 2.30 13.72
C LEU A 159 -6.55 3.07 13.14
N ALA A 160 -7.66 2.40 12.85
CA ALA A 160 -8.88 3.05 12.38
C ALA A 160 -9.37 4.11 13.39
N ASP A 161 -9.41 3.77 14.68
CA ASP A 161 -9.76 4.75 15.72
C ASP A 161 -8.78 5.92 15.79
N TYR A 162 -7.47 5.67 15.59
CA TYR A 162 -6.49 6.75 15.55
C TYR A 162 -6.70 7.67 14.34
N LEU A 163 -6.95 7.10 13.17
CA LEU A 163 -7.21 7.83 11.92
C LEU A 163 -8.51 8.64 11.98
N ALA A 164 -9.54 8.15 12.68
CA ALA A 164 -10.80 8.86 12.90
C ALA A 164 -10.60 10.23 13.59
N HIS A 165 -9.57 10.35 14.42
CA HIS A 165 -9.25 11.53 15.22
C HIS A 165 -7.97 12.24 14.76
N ALA A 166 -7.40 11.83 13.62
CA ALA A 166 -6.13 12.36 13.14
C ALA A 166 -6.29 13.80 12.60
N ILE A 167 -5.26 14.61 12.82
CA ILE A 167 -5.14 15.93 12.18
C ILE A 167 -4.90 15.71 10.68
N PRO A 168 -5.65 16.38 9.78
CA PRO A 168 -5.48 16.20 8.35
C PRO A 168 -4.05 16.54 7.86
N PRO A 169 -3.59 15.90 6.77
CA PRO A 169 -2.32 16.21 6.12
C PRO A 169 -2.10 17.71 5.88
N GLY A 170 -0.86 18.17 6.05
CA GLY A 170 -0.48 19.57 5.87
C GLY A 170 -0.90 20.54 6.99
N GLN A 171 -1.65 20.10 8.00
CA GLN A 171 -2.03 20.92 9.16
C GLN A 171 -1.17 20.68 10.40
N THR A 172 -0.20 19.78 10.30
CA THR A 172 0.68 19.26 11.37
C THR A 172 1.96 20.08 11.57
N ARG A 173 1.97 21.37 11.18
CA ARG A 173 3.10 22.32 11.37
C ARG A 173 4.47 21.76 10.94
N GLY A 174 4.50 21.02 9.83
CA GLY A 174 5.73 20.46 9.25
C GLY A 174 6.11 19.05 9.72
N LEU A 175 5.34 18.44 10.64
CA LEU A 175 5.43 17.01 10.96
C LEU A 175 4.52 16.21 10.03
N LEU A 176 4.78 14.93 9.83
CA LEU A 176 3.85 14.06 9.11
C LEU A 176 2.62 13.78 9.97
N SER A 177 1.45 13.76 9.34
CA SER A 177 0.19 13.29 9.92
C SER A 177 0.20 11.76 10.02
N VAL A 178 -0.72 11.22 10.84
CA VAL A 178 -0.92 9.77 10.97
C VAL A 178 -1.31 9.16 9.61
N SER A 179 -2.14 9.87 8.83
CA SER A 179 -2.52 9.44 7.49
C SER A 179 -1.32 9.38 6.54
N GLU A 180 -0.40 10.36 6.60
CA GLU A 180 0.83 10.37 5.78
C GLU A 180 1.80 9.25 6.21
N HIS A 181 1.99 9.04 7.51
CA HIS A 181 2.79 7.90 8.00
C HIS A 181 2.20 6.55 7.57
N THR A 182 0.87 6.42 7.60
CA THR A 182 0.17 5.22 7.13
C THR A 182 0.33 5.07 5.62
N GLU A 183 0.25 6.15 4.87
CA GLU A 183 0.46 6.15 3.41
C GLU A 183 1.87 5.66 3.06
N ASP A 184 2.90 6.19 3.71
CA ASP A 184 4.30 5.82 3.46
C ASP A 184 4.55 4.34 3.74
N ALA A 185 4.05 3.82 4.87
CA ALA A 185 4.14 2.39 5.18
C ALA A 185 3.47 1.53 4.09
N LEU A 186 2.25 1.87 3.67
CA LEU A 186 1.53 1.10 2.65
C LEU A 186 2.18 1.18 1.25
N ARG A 187 2.96 2.24 0.95
CA ARG A 187 3.71 2.35 -0.31
C ARG A 187 4.84 1.33 -0.40
N GLU A 188 5.45 0.94 0.72
CA GLU A 188 6.45 -0.13 0.73
C GLU A 188 5.82 -1.46 0.31
N ILE A 189 4.64 -1.76 0.85
CA ILE A 189 3.86 -2.95 0.49
C ILE A 189 3.45 -2.92 -0.98
N ASP A 190 2.92 -1.79 -1.47
CA ASP A 190 2.55 -1.65 -2.88
C ASP A 190 3.74 -1.86 -3.81
N THR A 191 4.92 -1.39 -3.42
CA THR A 191 6.15 -1.55 -4.21
C THR A 191 6.54 -3.02 -4.31
N ALA A 192 6.60 -3.72 -3.17
CA ALA A 192 6.90 -5.15 -3.13
C ALA A 192 5.86 -5.97 -3.92
N ALA A 193 4.56 -5.71 -3.70
CA ALA A 193 3.46 -6.38 -4.38
C ALA A 193 3.48 -6.14 -5.90
N THR A 194 3.79 -4.91 -6.34
CA THR A 194 3.94 -4.59 -7.77
C THR A 194 5.11 -5.34 -8.40
N ASN A 195 6.23 -5.46 -7.70
CA ASN A 195 7.39 -6.20 -8.18
C ASN A 195 7.07 -7.70 -8.31
N LEU A 196 6.40 -8.29 -7.32
CA LEU A 196 5.92 -9.67 -7.39
C LEU A 196 4.93 -9.87 -8.56
N ALA A 197 3.95 -8.98 -8.71
CA ALA A 197 2.99 -9.03 -9.81
C ALA A 197 3.66 -8.97 -11.20
N ARG A 198 4.66 -8.10 -11.37
CA ARG A 198 5.46 -8.01 -12.60
C ARG A 198 6.23 -9.30 -12.87
N ARG A 199 6.80 -9.90 -11.82
CA ARG A 199 7.54 -11.16 -11.93
C ARG A 199 6.62 -12.32 -12.34
N LEU A 200 5.43 -12.42 -11.76
CA LEU A 200 4.41 -13.39 -12.15
C LEU A 200 4.07 -13.24 -13.63
N SER A 201 3.69 -12.04 -14.06
CA SER A 201 3.35 -11.79 -15.47
C SER A 201 4.51 -12.04 -16.43
N TYR A 202 5.75 -11.77 -16.03
CA TYR A 202 6.92 -12.11 -16.84
C TYR A 202 7.08 -13.62 -17.04
N VAL A 203 6.93 -14.42 -15.97
CA VAL A 203 7.04 -15.88 -16.05
C VAL A 203 5.90 -16.50 -16.84
N GLU A 204 4.68 -16.01 -16.67
CA GLU A 204 3.50 -16.41 -17.46
C GLU A 204 3.74 -16.17 -18.95
N ASN A 205 4.11 -14.95 -19.34
CA ASN A 205 4.40 -14.60 -20.73
C ASN A 205 5.53 -15.43 -21.34
N LEU A 206 6.59 -15.70 -20.57
CA LEU A 206 7.71 -16.52 -21.04
C LEU A 206 7.26 -17.95 -21.36
N ARG A 207 6.39 -18.53 -20.53
CA ARG A 207 5.84 -19.88 -20.74
C ARG A 207 4.95 -19.94 -21.97
N GLU A 208 4.07 -18.95 -22.15
CA GLU A 208 3.23 -18.83 -23.34
C GLU A 208 4.09 -18.81 -24.62
N GLN A 209 5.14 -17.98 -24.65
CA GLN A 209 6.07 -17.91 -25.79
C GLN A 209 6.82 -19.23 -26.05
N THR A 210 7.24 -19.94 -25.00
CA THR A 210 7.91 -21.25 -25.17
C THR A 210 6.95 -22.33 -25.67
N ASN A 211 5.69 -22.30 -25.25
CA ASN A 211 4.68 -23.26 -25.69
C ASN A 211 4.31 -23.06 -27.17
N ASP A 212 4.20 -21.80 -27.62
CA ASP A 212 3.96 -21.47 -29.02
C ASP A 212 5.14 -21.91 -29.93
N THR A 213 6.37 -21.71 -29.45
CA THR A 213 7.58 -22.14 -30.17
C THR A 213 7.71 -23.67 -30.21
N GLY A 214 7.36 -24.36 -29.12
CA GLY A 214 7.33 -25.83 -29.08
C GLY A 214 6.28 -26.42 -30.04
N THR A 215 5.09 -25.82 -30.10
CA THR A 215 4.00 -26.26 -30.98
C THR A 215 4.37 -26.14 -32.46
N SER A 216 4.96 -25.00 -32.87
CA SER A 216 5.47 -24.82 -34.24
C SER A 216 6.62 -25.77 -34.60
N SER A 217 7.49 -26.12 -33.64
CA SER A 217 8.52 -27.15 -33.85
C SER A 217 7.91 -28.53 -34.06
N THR A 218 6.86 -28.90 -33.33
CA THR A 218 6.15 -30.18 -33.52
C THR A 218 5.37 -30.24 -34.83
N GLU A 219 4.77 -29.13 -35.28
CA GLU A 219 4.14 -29.05 -36.62
C GLU A 219 5.19 -29.18 -37.73
N ALA A 220 6.34 -28.52 -37.58
CA ALA A 220 7.45 -28.65 -38.52
C ALA A 220 8.06 -30.07 -38.53
N GLU A 221 8.10 -30.76 -37.39
CA GLU A 221 8.53 -32.16 -37.27
C GLU A 221 7.52 -33.10 -37.93
N ALA A 222 6.22 -32.89 -37.70
CA ALA A 222 5.14 -33.66 -38.32
C ALA A 222 5.09 -33.46 -39.84
N ALA A 223 5.34 -32.24 -40.32
CA ALA A 223 5.46 -31.94 -41.74
C ALA A 223 6.70 -32.62 -42.36
N ARG A 224 7.85 -32.62 -41.66
CA ARG A 224 9.05 -33.35 -42.09
C ARG A 224 8.82 -34.86 -42.17
N GLN A 225 8.12 -35.44 -41.19
CA GLN A 225 7.74 -36.85 -41.21
C GLN A 225 6.79 -37.19 -42.37
N THR A 226 5.79 -36.34 -42.61
CA THR A 226 4.84 -36.53 -43.73
C THR A 226 5.55 -36.47 -45.08
N LEU A 227 6.51 -35.56 -45.27
CA LEU A 227 7.31 -35.47 -46.48
C LEU A 227 8.18 -36.73 -46.69
N ALA A 228 8.78 -37.25 -45.61
CA ALA A 228 9.55 -38.49 -45.64
C ALA A 228 8.67 -39.70 -46.02
N ASP A 229 7.45 -39.79 -45.49
CA ASP A 229 6.49 -40.87 -45.82
C ASP A 229 6.03 -40.83 -47.28
N LEU A 230 6.02 -39.64 -47.90
CA LEU A 230 5.73 -39.44 -49.33
C LEU A 230 6.96 -39.68 -50.24
N GLY A 231 8.10 -40.07 -49.68
CA GLY A 231 9.34 -40.29 -50.42
C GLY A 231 10.02 -39.00 -50.90
N ILE A 232 9.62 -37.84 -50.35
CA ILE A 232 10.22 -36.54 -50.63
C ILE A 232 11.19 -36.24 -49.50
N THR A 233 12.45 -36.64 -49.68
CA THR A 233 13.52 -36.17 -48.79
C THR A 233 13.81 -34.69 -49.08
N PRO A 234 13.74 -33.80 -48.07
CA PRO A 234 14.16 -32.41 -48.21
C PRO A 234 15.67 -32.27 -48.45
#